data_AF-A0A496WBY3-F1
#
_entry.id   AF-A0A496WBY3-F1
#
_cell.length_a   1.000
_cell.length_b   1.000
_cell.length_c   1.000
_cell.angle_alpha   90.00
_cell.angle_beta   90.00
_cell.angle_gamma   90.00
#
_symmetry.space_group_name_H-M   'P 1'
#
loop_
_entity.id
_entity.type
_entity.pdbx_description
1 polymer ?
#
loop_
_entity_poly.entity_id
_entity_poly.type
_entity_poly.pdbx_seq_one_letter_code
_entity_poly.pdbx_strand_id
1 'polypeptide(L)'
;MPHSQFLPERMGSATVEPVGKFEAGSFQTFTLTYTAGYYGIDDTGSIKIVHRFASDMGKPQFDDPSAANYVTVTASNGAVLHVEYDMKRNIRPWDKTIYIKVVRGFLREGDQITVNFGDPVGGSPGMRIQTFCEETFEFRVLVDAIATYNYVELPQQPEISIVPGKPVLWKAVVPTTRRPGDSFRLSVKAEDSWGNPSDQCDQTLFLRSNTPVSGIPEKIEFKPGQRAIVVEGLCVESAQECVLIELMDADNRVLATSNPLRVIAGAELLPYWGDLHGQSEETIGTNSARDFHAFARDLAFLDATAHQGNDFQITTEFWQHLNDLTREFNQDQRFIAFPGYEWSGNTGLGGDRNVLYLEEGQPIHRSSHALVDDLSDIDSDASSARD
;
A
#
# COMPACT_ATOMS: atom_id res chain seq x y z
N MET A 1 19.58 -13.17 -3.59
CA MET A 1 19.29 -14.50 -4.16
C MET A 1 17.79 -14.59 -4.30
N PRO A 2 17.25 -14.67 -5.52
CA PRO A 2 15.82 -14.93 -5.72
C PRO A 2 15.44 -16.31 -5.19
N HIS A 3 14.14 -16.55 -5.02
CA HIS A 3 13.63 -17.91 -4.79
C HIS A 3 13.96 -18.82 -5.98
N SER A 4 14.06 -20.11 -5.72
CA SER A 4 14.33 -21.13 -6.73
C SER A 4 13.20 -21.19 -7.75
N GLN A 5 13.56 -21.36 -9.02
CA GLN A 5 12.62 -21.60 -10.13
C GLN A 5 12.52 -23.10 -10.47
N PHE A 6 12.89 -23.98 -9.55
CA PHE A 6 12.90 -25.43 -9.80
C PHE A 6 11.48 -26.00 -9.85
N LEU A 7 10.98 -26.22 -11.07
CA LEU A 7 9.69 -26.87 -11.39
C LEU A 7 8.53 -26.42 -10.48
N PRO A 8 8.19 -25.11 -10.45
CA PRO A 8 7.20 -24.57 -9.52
C PRO A 8 5.83 -25.24 -9.61
N GLU A 9 5.43 -25.68 -10.80
CA GLU A 9 4.18 -26.40 -11.06
C GLU A 9 4.09 -27.76 -10.37
N ARG A 10 5.21 -28.30 -9.88
CA ARG A 10 5.26 -29.57 -9.14
C ARG A 10 5.30 -29.40 -7.62
N MET A 11 5.39 -28.16 -7.13
CA MET A 11 5.46 -27.86 -5.70
C MET A 11 4.11 -27.85 -5.01
N GLY A 12 3.01 -27.90 -5.77
CA GLY A 12 1.65 -27.97 -5.25
C GLY A 12 0.84 -26.72 -5.59
N SER A 13 -0.20 -26.48 -4.81
CA SER A 13 -1.08 -25.33 -4.95
C SER A 13 -1.55 -24.84 -3.59
N ALA A 14 -2.02 -23.60 -3.52
CA ALA A 14 -2.65 -23.06 -2.33
C ALA A 14 -3.93 -22.31 -2.70
N THR A 15 -4.90 -22.33 -1.79
CA THR A 15 -6.12 -21.51 -1.87
C THR A 15 -6.36 -20.83 -0.53
N VAL A 16 -7.10 -19.72 -0.55
CA VAL A 16 -7.58 -19.04 0.66
C VAL A 16 -9.09 -18.88 0.58
N GLU A 17 -9.79 -19.10 1.69
CA GLU A 17 -11.23 -18.90 1.80
C GLU A 17 -11.57 -18.15 3.10
N PRO A 18 -12.54 -17.23 3.09
CA PRO A 18 -13.26 -16.70 1.93
C PRO A 18 -12.36 -15.84 1.03
N VAL A 19 -12.68 -15.81 -0.26
CA VAL A 19 -12.11 -14.85 -1.23
C VAL A 19 -12.99 -13.62 -1.35
N GLY A 20 -12.43 -12.48 -1.79
CA GLY A 20 -13.19 -11.29 -2.13
C GLY A 20 -12.67 -10.03 -1.42
N LYS A 21 -13.62 -9.14 -1.10
CA LYS A 21 -13.36 -7.79 -0.58
C LYS A 21 -13.65 -7.72 0.91
N PHE A 22 -12.67 -7.26 1.69
CA PHE A 22 -12.76 -7.16 3.15
C PHE A 22 -12.44 -5.74 3.62
N GLU A 23 -13.22 -5.25 4.58
CA GLU A 23 -13.07 -3.88 5.09
C GLU A 23 -11.75 -3.70 5.84
N ALA A 24 -10.99 -2.64 5.50
CA ALA A 24 -9.73 -2.31 6.14
C ALA A 24 -9.83 -2.28 7.68
N GLY A 25 -8.88 -2.91 8.34
CA GLY A 25 -8.80 -3.02 9.81
C GLY A 25 -9.90 -3.84 10.47
N SER A 26 -10.79 -4.49 9.72
CA SER A 26 -11.78 -5.41 10.27
C SER A 26 -11.15 -6.74 10.72
N PHE A 27 -11.84 -7.44 11.62
CA PHE A 27 -11.47 -8.80 12.01
C PHE A 27 -12.12 -9.81 11.06
N GLN A 28 -11.30 -10.71 10.52
CA GLN A 28 -11.71 -11.73 9.57
C GLN A 28 -11.14 -13.10 9.95
N THR A 29 -11.80 -14.16 9.48
CA THR A 29 -11.27 -15.53 9.57
C THR A 29 -10.98 -16.02 8.16
N PHE A 30 -9.77 -16.53 7.93
CA PHE A 30 -9.37 -17.12 6.66
C PHE A 30 -8.82 -18.52 6.86
N THR A 31 -9.14 -19.42 5.93
CA THR A 31 -8.58 -20.75 5.84
C THR A 31 -7.69 -20.80 4.61
N LEU A 32 -6.37 -20.84 4.80
CA LEU A 32 -5.43 -21.15 3.73
C LEU A 32 -5.21 -22.66 3.69
N THR A 33 -5.39 -23.28 2.52
CA THR A 33 -5.11 -24.70 2.32
C THR A 33 -4.01 -24.86 1.27
N TYR A 34 -2.85 -25.33 1.71
CA TYR A 34 -1.81 -25.82 0.81
C TYR A 34 -2.05 -27.29 0.50
N THR A 35 -2.05 -27.66 -0.77
CA THR A 35 -2.10 -29.06 -1.24
C THR A 35 -0.75 -29.42 -1.85
N ALA A 36 -0.10 -30.44 -1.30
CA ALA A 36 1.21 -30.85 -1.72
C ALA A 36 1.20 -31.41 -3.16
N GLY A 37 2.17 -30.96 -3.96
CA GLY A 37 2.33 -31.41 -5.34
C GLY A 37 3.07 -32.74 -5.45
N TYR A 38 3.57 -33.03 -6.65
CA TYR A 38 4.27 -34.28 -6.98
C TYR A 38 5.37 -34.67 -5.98
N TYR A 39 6.14 -33.69 -5.49
CA TYR A 39 7.24 -33.95 -4.56
C TYR A 39 6.80 -34.18 -3.12
N GLY A 40 5.54 -33.89 -2.77
CA GLY A 40 5.12 -33.88 -1.37
C GLY A 40 5.84 -32.80 -0.56
N ILE A 41 6.03 -33.05 0.74
CA ILE A 41 6.97 -32.34 1.60
C ILE A 41 7.71 -33.40 2.42
N ASP A 42 9.01 -33.51 2.25
CA ASP A 42 9.82 -34.51 2.93
C ASP A 42 9.92 -34.26 4.44
N ASP A 43 10.49 -35.21 5.17
CA ASP A 43 10.85 -34.99 6.56
C ASP A 43 11.77 -33.77 6.68
N THR A 44 11.50 -32.89 7.66
CA THR A 44 12.20 -31.60 7.82
C THR A 44 12.00 -30.58 6.69
N GLY A 45 11.24 -30.91 5.65
CA GLY A 45 10.74 -29.96 4.66
C GLY A 45 9.78 -28.94 5.26
N SER A 46 9.50 -27.86 4.52
CA SER A 46 8.71 -26.75 5.07
C SER A 46 7.98 -25.93 4.02
N ILE A 47 6.93 -25.23 4.45
CA ILE A 47 6.33 -24.12 3.71
C ILE A 47 6.48 -22.82 4.51
N LYS A 48 6.51 -21.70 3.81
CA LYS A 48 6.40 -20.35 4.36
C LYS A 48 5.16 -19.69 3.79
N ILE A 49 4.40 -19.02 4.63
CA ILE A 49 3.38 -18.05 4.21
C ILE A 49 3.91 -16.67 4.57
N VAL A 50 4.15 -15.84 3.57
CA VAL A 50 4.82 -14.56 3.72
C VAL A 50 3.90 -13.41 3.34
N HIS A 51 3.99 -12.32 4.09
CA HIS A 51 3.31 -11.06 3.83
C HIS A 51 4.32 -9.93 3.68
N ARG A 52 3.90 -8.85 3.02
CA ARG A 52 4.76 -7.68 2.81
C ARG A 52 5.18 -7.02 4.13
N PHE A 53 6.37 -6.43 4.10
CA PHE A 53 6.88 -5.58 5.17
C PHE A 53 5.90 -4.43 5.46
N ALA A 54 5.50 -3.70 4.42
CA ALA A 54 4.51 -2.63 4.47
C ALA A 54 3.10 -3.20 4.68
N SER A 55 2.82 -3.60 5.91
CA SER A 55 1.50 -4.05 6.37
C SER A 55 1.41 -3.83 7.87
N ASP A 56 0.26 -3.47 8.38
CA ASP A 56 0.01 -3.44 9.82
C ASP A 56 -0.98 -4.54 10.26
N MET A 57 -1.20 -5.56 9.41
CA MET A 57 -1.99 -6.74 9.78
C MET A 57 -1.58 -7.26 11.17
N GLY A 58 -2.58 -7.66 11.96
CA GLY A 58 -2.40 -8.18 13.30
C GLY A 58 -1.34 -9.29 13.35
N LYS A 59 -0.47 -9.25 14.37
CA LYS A 59 0.58 -10.26 14.54
C LYS A 59 -0.05 -11.64 14.81
N PRO A 60 0.21 -12.66 13.96
CA PRO A 60 -0.20 -14.03 14.23
C PRO A 60 0.33 -14.55 15.56
N GLN A 61 -0.50 -15.30 16.27
CA GLN A 61 -0.14 -15.95 17.52
C GLN A 61 -0.76 -17.35 17.63
N PHE A 62 -0.14 -18.24 18.41
CA PHE A 62 -0.48 -19.67 18.46
C PHE A 62 -0.82 -20.16 19.88
N ASP A 63 -0.95 -19.25 20.85
CA ASP A 63 -0.96 -19.58 22.28
C ASP A 63 -2.32 -19.34 22.97
N ASP A 64 -3.02 -18.25 22.63
CA ASP A 64 -4.30 -17.89 23.26
C ASP A 64 -5.45 -18.03 22.26
N PRO A 65 -6.25 -19.11 22.33
CA PRO A 65 -7.31 -19.37 21.37
C PRO A 65 -8.49 -18.39 21.45
N SER A 66 -8.58 -17.59 22.51
CA SER A 66 -9.62 -16.56 22.71
C SER A 66 -9.18 -15.16 22.29
N ALA A 67 -7.87 -14.93 22.14
CA ALA A 67 -7.33 -13.64 21.76
C ALA A 67 -7.39 -13.40 20.24
N ALA A 68 -7.26 -12.14 19.85
CA ALA A 68 -7.14 -11.75 18.44
C ALA A 68 -5.94 -12.41 17.75
N ASN A 69 -6.05 -12.54 16.43
CA ASN A 69 -5.00 -13.03 15.53
C ASN A 69 -4.52 -14.46 15.85
N TYR A 70 -5.35 -15.26 16.51
CA TYR A 70 -5.07 -16.66 16.80
C TYR A 70 -5.00 -17.47 15.51
N VAL A 71 -3.98 -18.31 15.37
CA VAL A 71 -3.76 -19.14 14.19
C VAL A 71 -3.63 -20.60 14.59
N THR A 72 -4.29 -21.49 13.87
CA THR A 72 -4.08 -22.94 13.97
C THR A 72 -3.55 -23.51 12.67
N VAL A 73 -2.76 -24.58 12.78
CA VAL A 73 -2.18 -25.28 11.62
C VAL A 73 -2.32 -26.78 11.81
N THR A 74 -2.82 -27.47 10.79
CA THR A 74 -2.98 -28.93 10.81
C THR A 74 -2.49 -29.56 9.50
N ALA A 75 -2.08 -30.83 9.57
CA ALA A 75 -1.79 -31.65 8.40
C ALA A 75 -2.86 -32.75 8.25
N SER A 76 -3.38 -32.95 7.04
CA SER A 76 -4.45 -33.91 6.77
C SER A 76 -4.06 -35.36 7.09
N ASN A 77 -2.77 -35.67 7.05
CA ASN A 77 -2.23 -37.01 7.28
C ASN A 77 -1.66 -37.22 8.70
N GLY A 78 -1.83 -36.23 9.60
CA GLY A 78 -1.34 -36.29 10.97
C GLY A 78 0.17 -36.07 11.15
N ALA A 79 0.88 -35.56 10.12
CA ALA A 79 2.24 -35.09 10.28
C ALA A 79 2.33 -34.04 11.41
N VAL A 80 3.40 -34.11 12.21
CA VAL A 80 3.62 -33.13 13.27
C VAL A 80 4.36 -31.94 12.68
N LEU A 81 3.81 -30.75 12.92
CA LEU A 81 4.30 -29.49 12.39
C LEU A 81 4.92 -28.65 13.51
N HIS A 82 6.07 -28.06 13.24
CA HIS A 82 6.58 -26.92 14.00
C HIS A 82 6.15 -25.64 13.31
N VAL A 83 5.54 -24.74 14.06
CA VAL A 83 4.98 -23.49 13.56
C VAL A 83 5.57 -22.34 14.34
N GLU A 84 6.01 -21.30 13.63
CA GLU A 84 6.51 -20.08 14.23
C GLU A 84 6.23 -18.86 13.34
N TYR A 85 6.15 -17.69 13.96
CA TYR A 85 6.00 -16.42 13.26
C TYR A 85 7.22 -15.53 13.54
N ASP A 86 7.81 -14.99 12.48
CA ASP A 86 8.95 -14.08 12.56
C ASP A 86 8.81 -12.93 11.55
N MET A 87 9.20 -11.72 11.96
CA MET A 87 9.00 -10.51 11.18
C MET A 87 10.05 -10.30 10.08
N LYS A 88 11.12 -11.12 10.03
CA LYS A 88 12.26 -10.97 9.12
C LYS A 88 12.87 -12.32 8.75
N ARG A 89 12.05 -13.27 8.30
CA ARG A 89 12.47 -14.65 7.98
C ARG A 89 12.42 -15.01 6.50
N ASN A 90 12.25 -14.02 5.65
CA ASN A 90 12.27 -14.20 4.21
C ASN A 90 12.83 -12.96 3.50
N ILE A 91 12.97 -13.04 2.18
CA ILE A 91 13.59 -12.01 1.35
C ILE A 91 12.66 -10.79 1.27
N ARG A 92 13.22 -9.61 1.47
CA ARG A 92 12.54 -8.32 1.30
C ARG A 92 11.97 -8.20 -0.13
N PRO A 93 10.73 -7.71 -0.34
CA PRO A 93 9.83 -7.07 0.64
C PRO A 93 8.94 -8.02 1.45
N TRP A 94 9.03 -9.32 1.23
CA TRP A 94 8.18 -10.34 1.84
C TRP A 94 8.78 -10.86 3.15
N ASP A 95 8.84 -10.01 4.17
CA ASP A 95 9.60 -10.29 5.39
C ASP A 95 8.83 -11.15 6.42
N LYS A 96 7.54 -10.82 6.63
CA LYS A 96 6.73 -11.37 7.72
C LYS A 96 6.27 -12.76 7.38
N THR A 97 6.72 -13.74 8.17
CA THR A 97 6.68 -15.14 7.77
C THR A 97 6.01 -15.99 8.85
N ILE A 98 4.97 -16.74 8.48
CA ILE A 98 4.60 -17.96 9.21
C ILE A 98 5.41 -19.10 8.59
N TYR A 99 6.29 -19.70 9.38
CA TYR A 99 7.10 -20.84 8.98
C TYR A 99 6.48 -22.13 9.51
N ILE A 100 6.26 -23.09 8.63
CA ILE A 100 5.62 -24.37 8.95
C ILE A 100 6.55 -25.50 8.49
N LYS A 101 7.16 -26.20 9.44
CA LYS A 101 8.11 -27.29 9.19
C LYS A 101 7.54 -28.63 9.59
N VAL A 102 7.69 -29.65 8.75
CA VAL A 102 7.41 -31.03 9.14
C VAL A 102 8.51 -31.52 10.09
N VAL A 103 8.15 -31.87 11.32
CA VAL A 103 9.11 -32.40 12.32
C VAL A 103 8.95 -33.89 12.60
N ARG A 104 7.80 -34.48 12.22
CA ARG A 104 7.58 -35.93 12.25
C ARG A 104 6.58 -36.34 11.18
N GLY A 105 6.98 -37.27 10.32
CA GLY A 105 6.23 -37.67 9.14
C GLY A 105 6.72 -36.94 7.88
N PHE A 106 5.88 -36.91 6.86
CA PHE A 106 6.09 -36.27 5.56
C PHE A 106 4.71 -36.04 4.93
N LEU A 107 4.62 -35.25 3.86
CA LEU A 107 3.43 -35.14 3.02
C LEU A 107 3.67 -35.86 1.70
N ARG A 108 2.66 -36.57 1.20
CA ARG A 108 2.59 -37.07 -0.18
C ARG A 108 1.85 -36.08 -1.05
N GLU A 109 1.94 -36.27 -2.36
CA GLU A 109 1.06 -35.59 -3.31
C GLU A 109 -0.40 -35.73 -2.88
N GLY A 110 -1.11 -34.61 -2.82
CA GLY A 110 -2.49 -34.51 -2.36
C GLY A 110 -2.70 -34.37 -0.85
N ASP A 111 -1.69 -34.61 -0.01
CA ASP A 111 -1.78 -34.26 1.41
C ASP A 111 -1.83 -32.74 1.60
N GLN A 112 -2.49 -32.28 2.66
CA GLN A 112 -2.77 -30.86 2.87
C GLN A 112 -2.21 -30.33 4.18
N ILE A 113 -1.77 -29.08 4.15
CA ILE A 113 -1.57 -28.24 5.34
C ILE A 113 -2.67 -27.17 5.32
N THR A 114 -3.47 -27.13 6.38
CA THR A 114 -4.53 -26.13 6.57
C THR A 114 -4.11 -25.15 7.66
N VAL A 115 -4.15 -23.86 7.34
CA VAL A 115 -3.85 -22.75 8.25
C VAL A 115 -5.10 -21.90 8.44
N ASN A 116 -5.63 -21.85 9.65
CA ASN A 116 -6.78 -21.00 9.98
C ASN A 116 -6.28 -19.71 10.62
N PHE A 117 -6.29 -18.61 9.88
CA PHE A 117 -6.02 -17.26 10.39
C PHE A 117 -7.24 -16.72 11.11
N GLY A 118 -7.07 -16.26 12.36
CA GLY A 118 -8.19 -15.77 13.15
C GLY A 118 -9.17 -16.89 13.52
N ASP A 119 -8.65 -18.04 13.96
CA ASP A 119 -9.44 -19.24 14.19
C ASP A 119 -10.52 -19.02 15.29
N PRO A 120 -11.81 -19.11 14.95
CA PRO A 120 -12.91 -18.77 15.85
C PRO A 120 -13.22 -19.89 16.86
N VAL A 121 -12.67 -21.10 16.72
CA VAL A 121 -13.02 -22.27 17.56
C VAL A 121 -12.78 -21.98 19.05
N GLY A 122 -11.75 -21.19 19.37
CA GLY A 122 -11.40 -20.77 20.72
C GLY A 122 -12.10 -19.52 21.25
N GLY A 123 -12.95 -18.89 20.44
CA GLY A 123 -13.56 -17.60 20.75
C GLY A 123 -12.75 -16.39 20.28
N SER A 124 -11.72 -16.57 19.45
CA SER A 124 -10.98 -15.46 18.83
C SER A 124 -11.93 -14.53 18.08
N PRO A 125 -11.75 -13.20 18.17
CA PRO A 125 -12.48 -12.25 17.33
C PRO A 125 -12.09 -12.33 15.85
N GLY A 126 -10.97 -12.98 15.51
CA GLY A 126 -10.44 -13.10 14.15
C GLY A 126 -9.03 -12.52 13.99
N MET A 127 -8.54 -12.51 12.76
CA MET A 127 -7.33 -11.82 12.32
C MET A 127 -7.67 -10.39 11.91
N ARG A 128 -7.04 -9.39 12.53
CA ARG A 128 -7.20 -8.00 12.11
C ARG A 128 -6.43 -7.77 10.81
N ILE A 129 -7.10 -7.57 9.70
CA ILE A 129 -6.42 -7.22 8.44
C ILE A 129 -5.85 -5.79 8.51
N GLN A 130 -4.97 -5.43 7.59
CA GLN A 130 -4.32 -4.11 7.61
C GLN A 130 -5.32 -2.95 7.47
N THR A 131 -4.92 -1.79 7.95
CA THR A 131 -5.77 -0.59 8.07
C THR A 131 -5.85 0.24 6.80
N PHE A 132 -5.15 -0.16 5.75
CA PHE A 132 -5.14 0.52 4.47
C PHE A 132 -5.47 -0.44 3.33
N CYS A 133 -5.99 0.13 2.25
CA CYS A 133 -6.48 -0.64 1.10
C CYS A 133 -5.34 -1.28 0.32
N GLU A 134 -5.59 -2.48 -0.19
CA GLU A 134 -4.68 -3.21 -1.09
C GLU A 134 -5.51 -4.13 -1.98
N GLU A 135 -5.39 -4.00 -3.30
CA GLU A 135 -6.22 -4.79 -4.22
C GLU A 135 -5.80 -6.27 -4.24
N THR A 136 -4.50 -6.54 -4.08
CA THR A 136 -3.84 -7.85 -4.25
C THR A 136 -3.09 -8.26 -2.96
N PHE A 137 -3.78 -8.24 -1.81
CA PHE A 137 -3.18 -8.70 -0.56
C PHE A 137 -2.93 -10.21 -0.62
N GLU A 138 -1.67 -10.62 -0.80
CA GLU A 138 -1.29 -12.01 -0.97
C GLU A 138 -0.98 -12.73 0.35
N PHE A 139 -1.43 -13.97 0.44
CA PHE A 139 -0.93 -14.96 1.38
C PHE A 139 0.18 -15.78 0.69
N ARG A 140 1.29 -15.12 0.33
CA ARG A 140 2.29 -15.70 -0.56
C ARG A 140 2.90 -16.98 0.03
N VAL A 141 2.78 -18.10 -0.67
CA VAL A 141 3.25 -19.42 -0.27
C VAL A 141 4.53 -19.79 -1.00
N LEU A 142 5.54 -20.16 -0.20
CA LEU A 142 6.83 -20.63 -0.65
C LEU A 142 7.07 -22.05 -0.12
N VAL A 143 7.60 -22.94 -0.96
CA VAL A 143 7.71 -24.37 -0.66
C VAL A 143 9.17 -24.84 -0.73
N ASP A 144 9.62 -25.51 0.33
CA ASP A 144 10.85 -26.30 0.35
C ASP A 144 10.48 -27.77 0.57
N ALA A 145 10.16 -28.45 -0.54
CA ALA A 145 9.66 -29.82 -0.52
C ALA A 145 10.74 -30.86 -0.14
N ILE A 146 12.03 -30.55 -0.34
CA ILE A 146 13.15 -31.50 -0.25
C ILE A 146 14.10 -31.12 0.92
N ALA A 147 13.64 -30.29 1.85
CA ALA A 147 14.37 -29.89 3.05
C ALA A 147 15.77 -29.29 2.78
N THR A 148 15.91 -28.55 1.69
CA THR A 148 17.18 -27.91 1.28
C THR A 148 17.29 -26.46 1.72
N TYR A 149 16.23 -25.91 2.31
CA TYR A 149 16.07 -24.49 2.62
C TYR A 149 16.09 -23.56 1.40
N ASN A 150 15.94 -24.13 0.20
CA ASN A 150 15.84 -23.40 -1.05
C ASN A 150 14.39 -23.39 -1.53
N TYR A 151 13.70 -22.30 -1.21
CA TYR A 151 12.25 -22.19 -1.44
C TYR A 151 11.91 -21.91 -2.89
N VAL A 152 10.82 -22.51 -3.35
CA VAL A 152 10.17 -22.25 -4.64
C VAL A 152 8.85 -21.55 -4.38
N GLU A 153 8.62 -20.43 -5.06
CA GLU A 153 7.34 -19.73 -5.03
C GLU A 153 6.28 -20.52 -5.83
N LEU A 154 5.06 -20.64 -5.30
CA LEU A 154 3.97 -21.26 -6.05
C LEU A 154 3.60 -20.41 -7.29
N PRO A 155 3.23 -21.03 -8.42
CA PRO A 155 2.85 -20.29 -9.64
C PRO A 155 1.64 -19.37 -9.48
N GLN A 156 0.73 -19.71 -8.57
CA GLN A 156 -0.47 -18.94 -8.27
C GLN A 156 -0.53 -18.72 -6.77
N GLN A 157 -0.62 -17.45 -6.38
CA GLN A 157 -0.69 -17.04 -4.98
C GLN A 157 -2.14 -16.81 -4.56
N PRO A 158 -2.57 -17.29 -3.38
CA PRO A 158 -3.86 -16.92 -2.83
C PRO A 158 -3.87 -15.43 -2.45
N GLU A 159 -4.91 -14.72 -2.84
CA GLU A 159 -5.04 -13.28 -2.58
C GLU A 159 -6.46 -12.91 -2.16
N ILE A 160 -6.58 -11.77 -1.49
CA ILE A 160 -7.83 -11.07 -1.17
C ILE A 160 -7.66 -9.58 -1.48
N SER A 161 -8.77 -8.85 -1.52
CA SER A 161 -8.75 -7.39 -1.63
C SER A 161 -9.18 -6.73 -0.33
N ILE A 162 -8.43 -5.72 0.09
CA ILE A 162 -8.71 -4.91 1.28
C ILE A 162 -9.24 -3.56 0.80
N VAL A 163 -10.48 -3.25 1.19
CA VAL A 163 -11.26 -2.13 0.65
C VAL A 163 -11.64 -1.16 1.76
N PRO A 164 -11.94 0.12 1.45
CA PRO A 164 -12.31 1.08 2.48
C PRO A 164 -13.65 0.71 3.13
N GLY A 165 -13.77 1.02 4.42
CA GLY A 165 -15.02 0.89 5.15
C GLY A 165 -16.04 1.98 4.84
N LYS A 166 -17.15 1.98 5.58
CA LYS A 166 -18.15 3.05 5.51
C LYS A 166 -17.53 4.40 5.90
N PRO A 167 -17.93 5.51 5.25
CA PRO A 167 -17.42 6.82 5.58
C PRO A 167 -17.87 7.24 6.99
N VAL A 168 -16.92 7.72 7.80
CA VAL A 168 -17.18 8.27 9.14
C VAL A 168 -16.73 9.72 9.28
N LEU A 169 -15.90 10.21 8.36
CA LEU A 169 -15.33 11.55 8.41
C LEU A 169 -15.32 12.23 7.03
N TRP A 170 -15.88 13.43 6.93
CA TRP A 170 -15.78 14.26 5.73
C TRP A 170 -14.54 15.15 5.77
N LYS A 171 -13.90 15.35 4.61
CA LYS A 171 -12.78 16.27 4.42
C LYS A 171 -13.11 17.24 3.29
N ALA A 172 -12.82 18.51 3.53
CA ALA A 172 -12.81 19.58 2.53
C ALA A 172 -11.40 20.18 2.50
N VAL A 173 -10.80 20.25 1.32
CA VAL A 173 -9.43 20.74 1.15
C VAL A 173 -9.39 21.81 0.07
N VAL A 174 -8.81 22.95 0.43
CA VAL A 174 -8.50 24.08 -0.46
C VAL A 174 -7.02 24.42 -0.33
N PRO A 175 -6.41 25.16 -1.27
CA PRO A 175 -5.04 25.61 -1.10
C PRO A 175 -4.87 26.50 0.14
N THR A 176 -3.66 26.54 0.72
CA THR A 176 -3.40 27.36 1.91
C THR A 176 -3.35 28.85 1.60
N THR A 177 -2.85 29.25 0.43
CA THR A 177 -2.77 30.66 0.04
C THR A 177 -2.96 30.86 -1.46
N ARG A 178 -3.66 31.94 -1.82
CA ARG A 178 -3.83 32.43 -3.19
C ARG A 178 -3.78 33.95 -3.23
N ARG A 179 -3.63 34.52 -4.43
CA ARG A 179 -3.79 35.96 -4.68
C ARG A 179 -5.23 36.26 -5.08
N PRO A 180 -5.72 37.51 -4.89
CA PRO A 180 -7.01 37.91 -5.42
C PRO A 180 -7.10 37.64 -6.93
N GLY A 181 -8.18 37.00 -7.38
CA GLY A 181 -8.37 36.63 -8.78
C GLY A 181 -7.71 35.30 -9.20
N ASP A 182 -6.85 34.69 -8.38
CA ASP A 182 -6.30 33.37 -8.67
C ASP A 182 -7.40 32.31 -8.60
N SER A 183 -7.39 31.39 -9.57
CA SER A 183 -8.27 30.22 -9.50
C SER A 183 -7.78 29.19 -8.49
N PHE A 184 -8.71 28.52 -7.81
CA PHE A 184 -8.42 27.39 -6.95
C PHE A 184 -9.52 26.32 -7.04
N ARG A 185 -9.24 25.17 -6.40
CA ARG A 185 -10.16 24.04 -6.30
C ARG A 185 -10.57 23.78 -4.86
N LEU A 186 -11.78 23.28 -4.68
CA LEU A 186 -12.22 22.62 -3.46
C LEU A 186 -12.26 21.11 -3.73
N SER A 187 -11.48 20.36 -2.97
CA SER A 187 -11.40 18.91 -3.06
C SER A 187 -12.10 18.29 -1.86
N VAL A 188 -13.04 17.40 -2.10
CA VAL A 188 -13.89 16.79 -1.07
C VAL A 188 -13.77 15.27 -1.13
N LYS A 189 -13.64 14.63 0.03
CA LYS A 189 -13.75 13.18 0.18
C LYS A 189 -14.41 12.83 1.51
N ALA A 190 -14.86 11.58 1.63
CA ALA A 190 -15.14 11.00 2.93
C ALA A 190 -14.18 9.83 3.19
N GLU A 191 -13.78 9.68 4.44
CA GLU A 191 -12.82 8.69 4.89
C GLU A 191 -13.48 7.69 5.84
N ASP A 192 -13.06 6.44 5.78
CA ASP A 192 -13.39 5.42 6.77
C ASP A 192 -12.66 5.67 8.11
N SER A 193 -12.85 4.76 9.08
CA SER A 193 -12.24 4.87 10.41
C SER A 193 -10.72 4.86 10.43
N TRP A 194 -10.07 4.48 9.33
CA TRP A 194 -8.62 4.41 9.17
C TRP A 194 -8.07 5.47 8.22
N GLY A 195 -8.90 6.35 7.69
CA GLY A 195 -8.47 7.42 6.78
C GLY A 195 -8.49 7.02 5.31
N ASN A 196 -9.00 5.84 4.95
CA ASN A 196 -9.11 5.44 3.55
C ASN A 196 -10.28 6.21 2.89
N PRO A 197 -10.08 6.85 1.72
CA PRO A 197 -11.16 7.44 0.95
C PRO A 197 -12.21 6.38 0.60
N SER A 198 -13.44 6.54 1.10
CA SER A 198 -14.51 5.56 0.96
C SER A 198 -15.26 5.74 -0.36
N ASP A 199 -15.54 4.62 -1.04
CA ASP A 199 -16.42 4.55 -2.20
C ASP A 199 -17.89 4.29 -1.83
N GLN A 200 -18.19 4.17 -0.54
CA GLN A 200 -19.54 3.86 -0.02
C GLN A 200 -20.35 5.12 0.31
N CYS A 201 -20.06 6.23 -0.37
CA CYS A 201 -20.77 7.50 -0.18
C CYS A 201 -22.03 7.57 -1.05
N ASP A 202 -23.16 7.93 -0.46
CA ASP A 202 -24.42 8.24 -1.17
C ASP A 202 -25.10 9.42 -0.49
N GLN A 203 -24.62 10.63 -0.78
CA GLN A 203 -25.03 11.82 -0.04
C GLN A 203 -24.92 13.10 -0.88
N THR A 204 -25.96 13.92 -0.79
CA THR A 204 -25.91 15.31 -1.25
C THR A 204 -25.37 16.21 -0.14
N LEU A 205 -24.37 17.02 -0.47
CA LEU A 205 -23.76 17.99 0.42
C LEU A 205 -24.02 19.41 -0.07
N PHE A 206 -24.39 20.30 0.84
CA PHE A 206 -24.59 21.73 0.57
C PHE A 206 -23.35 22.51 0.99
N LEU A 207 -22.95 23.48 0.16
CA LEU A 207 -21.73 24.24 0.38
C LEU A 207 -22.06 25.65 0.86
N ARG A 208 -21.32 26.12 1.86
CA ARG A 208 -21.42 27.50 2.36
C ARG A 208 -20.04 28.07 2.59
N SER A 209 -19.78 29.31 2.16
CA SER A 209 -18.55 30.02 2.50
C SER A 209 -18.83 31.21 3.42
N ASN A 210 -17.87 31.53 4.28
CA ASN A 210 -17.90 32.71 5.14
C ASN A 210 -17.65 34.03 4.37
N THR A 211 -17.17 33.94 3.14
CA THR A 211 -16.93 35.08 2.23
C THR A 211 -17.49 34.78 0.84
N PRO A 212 -17.79 35.78 0.00
CA PRO A 212 -18.16 35.53 -1.38
C PRO A 212 -17.06 34.78 -2.16
N VAL A 213 -17.38 33.58 -2.65
CA VAL A 213 -16.52 32.77 -3.53
C VAL A 213 -17.23 32.61 -4.86
N SER A 214 -16.61 33.08 -5.94
CA SER A 214 -17.13 32.90 -7.31
C SER A 214 -17.00 31.43 -7.72
N GLY A 215 -18.03 30.91 -8.40
CA GLY A 215 -18.01 29.55 -8.95
C GLY A 215 -18.40 28.43 -7.97
N ILE A 216 -18.61 28.73 -6.68
CA ILE A 216 -19.05 27.72 -5.71
C ILE A 216 -20.47 27.25 -6.03
N PRO A 217 -20.71 25.93 -6.22
CA PRO A 217 -22.05 25.42 -6.42
C PRO A 217 -22.82 25.42 -5.10
N GLU A 218 -24.16 25.46 -5.17
CA GLU A 218 -25.02 25.32 -3.98
C GLU A 218 -24.85 23.94 -3.32
N LYS A 219 -24.66 22.89 -4.13
CA LYS A 219 -24.53 21.51 -3.67
C LYS A 219 -23.65 20.66 -4.58
N ILE A 220 -23.12 19.58 -4.01
CA ILE A 220 -22.46 18.46 -4.72
C ILE A 220 -23.13 17.15 -4.32
N GLU A 221 -23.07 16.14 -5.18
CA GLU A 221 -23.70 14.84 -4.97
C GLU A 221 -22.67 13.72 -5.09
N PHE A 222 -22.40 13.03 -3.98
CA PHE A 222 -21.64 11.78 -3.96
C PHE A 222 -22.56 10.62 -4.30
N LYS A 223 -22.14 9.80 -5.26
CA LYS A 223 -22.79 8.55 -5.64
C LYS A 223 -21.93 7.35 -5.24
N PRO A 224 -22.54 6.18 -4.98
CA PRO A 224 -21.79 4.96 -4.71
C PRO A 224 -20.73 4.69 -5.79
N GLY A 225 -19.52 4.33 -5.36
CA GLY A 225 -18.34 4.16 -6.21
C GLY A 225 -17.46 5.41 -6.32
N GLN A 226 -17.95 6.61 -5.99
CA GLN A 226 -17.15 7.84 -6.03
C GLN A 226 -16.40 8.06 -4.72
N ARG A 227 -15.06 8.19 -4.81
CA ARG A 227 -14.19 8.39 -3.63
C ARG A 227 -13.88 9.86 -3.32
N ALA A 228 -14.01 10.74 -4.31
CA ALA A 228 -13.76 12.17 -4.18
C ALA A 228 -14.55 12.98 -5.21
N ILE A 229 -14.79 14.25 -4.90
CA ILE A 229 -15.31 15.26 -5.82
C ILE A 229 -14.39 16.48 -5.77
N VAL A 230 -14.02 17.01 -6.93
CA VAL A 230 -13.24 18.25 -7.05
C VAL A 230 -14.09 19.30 -7.76
N VAL A 231 -14.27 20.44 -7.12
CA VAL A 231 -14.89 21.63 -7.69
C VAL A 231 -13.78 22.59 -8.11
N GLU A 232 -13.58 22.71 -9.42
CA GLU A 232 -12.55 23.54 -10.04
C GLU A 232 -13.08 24.97 -10.31
N GLY A 233 -12.19 25.91 -10.61
CA GLY A 233 -12.58 27.24 -11.10
C GLY A 233 -13.11 28.19 -10.04
N LEU A 234 -12.87 27.91 -8.75
CA LEU A 234 -13.26 28.80 -7.66
C LEU A 234 -12.35 30.03 -7.62
N CYS A 235 -12.87 31.18 -7.21
CA CYS A 235 -12.12 32.42 -7.13
C CYS A 235 -12.61 33.31 -5.99
N VAL A 236 -11.69 34.06 -5.37
CA VAL A 236 -12.00 35.15 -4.44
C VAL A 236 -11.33 36.42 -4.98
N GLU A 237 -12.14 37.43 -5.29
CA GLU A 237 -11.70 38.66 -5.99
C GLU A 237 -10.97 39.67 -5.10
N SER A 238 -11.07 39.52 -3.78
CA SER A 238 -10.53 40.49 -2.81
C SER A 238 -9.66 39.79 -1.77
N ALA A 239 -8.75 40.52 -1.15
CA ALA A 239 -7.95 39.99 -0.07
C ALA A 239 -8.84 39.57 1.12
N GLN A 240 -8.58 38.38 1.66
CA GLN A 240 -9.29 37.78 2.80
C GLN A 240 -8.27 37.07 3.68
N GLU A 241 -8.26 37.38 4.98
CA GLU A 241 -7.33 36.72 5.92
C GLU A 241 -7.70 35.25 6.17
N CYS A 242 -8.99 34.89 6.02
CA CYS A 242 -9.45 33.53 6.21
C CYS A 242 -10.76 33.27 5.45
N VAL A 243 -10.66 32.44 4.43
CA VAL A 243 -11.78 31.86 3.68
C VAL A 243 -11.97 30.43 4.16
N LEU A 244 -13.19 30.10 4.55
CA LEU A 244 -13.62 28.77 4.96
C LEU A 244 -14.81 28.36 4.10
N ILE A 245 -14.84 27.08 3.71
CA ILE A 245 -15.98 26.46 3.05
C ILE A 245 -16.47 25.30 3.92
N GLU A 246 -17.74 25.37 4.31
CA GLU A 246 -18.44 24.37 5.08
C GLU A 246 -19.20 23.42 4.16
N LEU A 247 -19.13 22.12 4.47
CA LEU A 247 -19.95 21.06 3.90
C LEU A 247 -21.06 20.73 4.88
N MET A 248 -22.31 20.78 4.42
CA MET A 248 -23.49 20.53 5.25
C MET A 248 -24.35 19.42 4.66
N ASP A 249 -25.07 18.71 5.52
CA ASP A 249 -26.14 17.79 5.09
C ASP A 249 -27.46 18.54 4.81
N ALA A 250 -28.50 17.78 4.44
CA ALA A 250 -29.83 18.31 4.15
C ALA A 250 -30.54 18.95 5.36
N ASP A 251 -30.11 18.62 6.58
CA ASP A 251 -30.63 19.19 7.82
C ASP A 251 -29.82 20.43 8.28
N ASN A 252 -28.92 20.94 7.42
CA ASN A 252 -28.00 22.05 7.68
C ASN A 252 -26.97 21.79 8.80
N ARG A 253 -26.70 20.53 9.13
CA ARG A 253 -25.61 20.19 10.05
C ARG A 253 -24.29 20.26 9.31
N VAL A 254 -23.32 20.99 9.87
CA VAL A 254 -21.95 21.04 9.34
C VAL A 254 -21.27 19.69 9.57
N LEU A 255 -20.85 19.04 8.49
CA LEU A 255 -20.15 17.76 8.48
C LEU A 255 -18.63 17.95 8.43
N ALA A 256 -18.18 18.98 7.73
CA ALA A 256 -16.78 19.38 7.68
C ALA A 256 -16.65 20.88 7.36
N THR A 257 -15.52 21.45 7.75
CA THR A 257 -15.07 22.77 7.31
C THR A 257 -13.72 22.58 6.63
N SER A 258 -13.48 23.30 5.54
CA SER A 258 -12.20 23.26 4.85
C SER A 258 -11.06 23.70 5.75
N ASN A 259 -9.82 23.32 5.40
CA ASN A 259 -8.67 24.07 5.91
C ASN A 259 -8.81 25.57 5.53
N PRO A 260 -8.19 26.48 6.28
CA PRO A 260 -8.24 27.90 5.94
C PRO A 260 -7.50 28.18 4.64
N LEU A 261 -8.14 28.94 3.76
CA LEU A 261 -7.52 29.59 2.62
C LEU A 261 -7.28 31.06 2.95
N ARG A 262 -6.05 31.53 2.77
CA ARG A 262 -5.72 32.95 2.87
C ARG A 262 -5.59 33.56 1.48
N VAL A 263 -6.26 34.69 1.23
CA VAL A 263 -6.20 35.41 -0.05
C VAL A 263 -5.47 36.73 0.18
N ILE A 264 -4.23 36.85 -0.31
CA ILE A 264 -3.39 38.04 -0.09
C ILE A 264 -2.84 38.61 -1.39
N ALA A 265 -2.84 39.93 -1.49
CA ALA A 265 -2.16 40.63 -2.57
C ALA A 265 -0.63 40.54 -2.38
N GLY A 266 0.11 40.48 -3.49
CA GLY A 266 1.58 40.62 -3.47
C GLY A 266 2.36 39.42 -2.93
N ALA A 267 1.77 38.23 -2.81
CA ALA A 267 2.54 37.02 -2.49
C ALA A 267 3.50 36.69 -3.64
N GLU A 268 4.81 36.62 -3.38
CA GLU A 268 5.81 36.21 -4.38
C GLU A 268 5.74 34.71 -4.65
N LEU A 269 5.72 33.91 -3.58
CA LEU A 269 5.61 32.45 -3.60
C LEU A 269 4.30 32.00 -2.97
N LEU A 270 3.84 30.82 -3.37
CA LEU A 270 2.65 30.17 -2.81
C LEU A 270 3.07 28.88 -2.08
N PRO A 271 2.38 28.53 -0.98
CA PRO A 271 2.55 27.25 -0.31
C PRO A 271 1.90 26.13 -1.13
N TYR A 272 2.57 24.97 -1.14
CA TYR A 272 2.12 23.73 -1.77
C TYR A 272 2.36 22.57 -0.81
N TRP A 273 1.49 21.57 -0.84
CA TRP A 273 1.57 20.37 0.00
C TRP A 273 2.11 19.20 -0.82
N GLY A 274 3.19 18.60 -0.35
CA GLY A 274 3.75 17.43 -1.02
C GLY A 274 4.19 16.35 -0.05
N ASP A 275 4.11 15.11 -0.53
CA ASP A 275 4.73 13.95 0.09
C ASP A 275 5.83 13.42 -0.84
N LEU A 276 7.07 13.68 -0.45
CA LEU A 276 8.25 13.43 -1.27
C LEU A 276 8.97 12.12 -0.89
N HIS A 277 8.30 11.22 -0.16
CA HIS A 277 8.86 9.91 0.18
C HIS A 277 7.78 8.83 0.30
N GLY A 278 7.32 8.33 -0.84
CA GLY A 278 6.42 7.18 -0.91
C GLY A 278 6.99 6.03 -1.71
N GLN A 279 6.47 4.82 -1.50
CA GLN A 279 6.87 3.61 -2.21
C GLN A 279 5.64 2.79 -2.64
N SER A 280 5.83 1.95 -3.66
CA SER A 280 4.81 1.07 -4.24
C SER A 280 5.22 -0.40 -4.18
N GLU A 281 4.34 -1.28 -4.64
CA GLU A 281 4.49 -2.73 -4.55
C GLU A 281 5.71 -3.28 -5.29
N GLU A 282 6.16 -2.61 -6.34
CA GLU A 282 7.37 -2.95 -7.10
C GLU A 282 8.64 -2.82 -6.23
N THR A 283 8.53 -2.14 -5.07
CA THR A 283 9.61 -1.98 -4.08
C THR A 283 9.19 -2.50 -2.71
N ILE A 284 9.14 -1.68 -1.66
CA ILE A 284 8.76 -2.13 -0.30
C ILE A 284 7.26 -1.96 0.02
N GLY A 285 6.57 -1.11 -0.73
CA GLY A 285 5.20 -0.66 -0.46
C GLY A 285 4.13 -1.65 -0.88
N THR A 286 2.93 -1.16 -1.13
CA THR A 286 1.76 -1.93 -1.62
C THR A 286 1.06 -1.16 -2.75
N ASN A 287 0.27 -1.87 -3.56
CA ASN A 287 -0.33 -1.38 -4.81
C ASN A 287 0.67 -0.82 -5.83
N SER A 288 0.23 -0.61 -7.08
CA SER A 288 1.14 -0.24 -8.16
C SER A 288 1.73 1.18 -8.01
N ALA A 289 2.87 1.44 -8.66
CA ALA A 289 3.43 2.80 -8.74
C ALA A 289 2.46 3.80 -9.38
N ARG A 290 1.57 3.33 -10.28
CA ARG A 290 0.50 4.14 -10.86
C ARG A 290 -0.55 4.51 -9.80
N ASP A 291 -0.99 3.56 -8.99
CA ASP A 291 -1.96 3.81 -7.92
C ASP A 291 -1.40 4.77 -6.89
N PHE A 292 -0.10 4.70 -6.60
CA PHE A 292 0.59 5.68 -5.75
C PHE A 292 0.43 7.13 -6.26
N HIS A 293 0.77 7.39 -7.54
CA HIS A 293 0.65 8.72 -8.12
C HIS A 293 -0.81 9.19 -8.24
N ALA A 294 -1.71 8.29 -8.63
CA ALA A 294 -3.14 8.58 -8.71
C ALA A 294 -3.72 8.91 -7.33
N PHE A 295 -3.38 8.13 -6.30
CA PHE A 295 -3.83 8.40 -4.94
C PHE A 295 -3.32 9.74 -4.44
N ALA A 296 -2.03 10.05 -4.61
CA ALA A 296 -1.44 11.32 -4.22
C ALA A 296 -2.19 12.53 -4.83
N ARG A 297 -2.44 12.49 -6.14
CA ARG A 297 -3.11 13.57 -6.88
C ARG A 297 -4.61 13.67 -6.59
N ASP A 298 -5.30 12.54 -6.63
CA ASP A 298 -6.76 12.49 -6.77
C ASP A 298 -7.48 12.22 -5.45
N LEU A 299 -6.79 11.67 -4.43
CA LEU A 299 -7.42 11.26 -3.17
C LEU A 299 -6.74 11.83 -1.93
N ALA A 300 -5.43 12.07 -1.96
CA ALA A 300 -4.71 12.82 -0.94
C ALA A 300 -4.74 14.34 -1.22
N PHE A 301 -5.04 14.73 -2.47
CA PHE A 301 -5.07 16.11 -2.94
C PHE A 301 -3.75 16.86 -2.78
N LEU A 302 -2.63 16.13 -2.88
CA LEU A 302 -1.30 16.73 -2.85
C LEU A 302 -1.08 17.58 -4.10
N ASP A 303 -0.21 18.57 -3.97
CA ASP A 303 0.30 19.40 -5.06
C ASP A 303 1.60 18.82 -5.64
N ALA A 304 2.34 18.01 -4.87
CA ALA A 304 3.54 17.35 -5.35
C ALA A 304 3.76 15.97 -4.72
N THR A 305 4.44 15.08 -5.44
CA THR A 305 4.90 13.80 -4.88
C THR A 305 6.24 13.36 -5.47
N ALA A 306 6.89 12.42 -4.80
CA ALA A 306 8.03 11.69 -5.34
C ALA A 306 7.92 10.22 -4.91
N HIS A 307 7.95 9.31 -5.89
CA HIS A 307 8.26 7.91 -5.59
C HIS A 307 9.73 7.83 -5.15
N GLN A 308 9.98 7.09 -4.07
CA GLN A 308 11.28 6.95 -3.42
C GLN A 308 11.50 5.48 -3.08
N GLY A 309 11.29 4.61 -4.08
CA GLY A 309 11.65 3.20 -3.98
C GLY A 309 13.14 3.02 -3.69
N ASN A 310 13.49 1.99 -2.91
CA ASN A 310 14.90 1.72 -2.63
C ASN A 310 15.62 1.30 -3.92
N ASP A 311 16.70 1.99 -4.23
CA ASP A 311 17.50 1.82 -5.44
C ASP A 311 17.89 0.38 -5.76
N PHE A 312 18.28 -0.40 -4.75
CA PHE A 312 18.63 -1.81 -4.89
C PHE A 312 17.45 -2.75 -5.17
N GLN A 313 16.21 -2.22 -5.23
CA GLN A 313 15.00 -2.91 -5.68
C GLN A 313 14.50 -2.40 -7.04
N ILE A 314 15.03 -1.29 -7.55
CA ILE A 314 14.57 -0.67 -8.80
C ILE A 314 15.37 -1.23 -9.97
N THR A 315 14.74 -2.04 -10.82
CA THR A 315 15.36 -2.49 -12.08
C THR A 315 15.43 -1.35 -13.09
N THR A 316 16.22 -1.52 -14.15
CA THR A 316 16.33 -0.53 -15.23
C THR A 316 15.00 -0.30 -15.94
N GLU A 317 14.23 -1.37 -16.17
CA GLU A 317 12.89 -1.30 -16.74
C GLU A 317 11.93 -0.55 -15.81
N PHE A 318 12.00 -0.82 -14.51
CA PHE A 318 11.15 -0.13 -13.55
C PHE A 318 11.53 1.34 -13.40
N TRP A 319 12.83 1.69 -13.45
CA TRP A 319 13.27 3.09 -13.47
C TRP A 319 12.72 3.85 -14.69
N GLN A 320 12.75 3.23 -15.87
CA GLN A 320 12.15 3.81 -17.08
C GLN A 320 10.63 3.98 -16.90
N HIS A 321 9.96 2.97 -16.35
CA HIS A 321 8.53 3.05 -16.06
C HIS A 321 8.17 4.18 -15.09
N LEU A 322 8.96 4.38 -14.02
CA LEU A 322 8.79 5.48 -13.08
C LEU A 322 8.91 6.85 -13.77
N ASN A 323 9.88 7.01 -14.68
CA ASN A 323 10.03 8.24 -15.47
C ASN A 323 8.84 8.48 -16.42
N ASP A 324 8.29 7.42 -17.01
CA ASP A 324 7.09 7.56 -17.85
C ASP A 324 5.87 7.93 -17.00
N LEU A 325 5.73 7.35 -15.80
CA LEU A 325 4.68 7.69 -14.85
C LEU A 325 4.80 9.12 -14.33
N THR A 326 6.00 9.58 -13.94
CA THR A 326 6.17 10.96 -13.46
C THR A 326 5.80 11.94 -14.56
N ARG A 327 6.25 11.70 -15.81
CA ARG A 327 5.88 12.52 -16.96
C ARG A 327 4.37 12.52 -17.24
N GLU A 328 3.73 11.35 -17.13
CA GLU A 328 2.28 11.22 -17.36
C GLU A 328 1.46 11.99 -16.32
N PHE A 329 1.83 11.89 -15.05
CA PHE A 329 1.08 12.50 -13.96
C PHE A 329 1.42 13.97 -13.74
N ASN A 330 2.62 14.41 -14.13
CA ASN A 330 3.06 15.78 -14.00
C ASN A 330 2.16 16.72 -14.83
N GLN A 331 1.58 17.71 -14.16
CA GLN A 331 0.72 18.70 -14.75
C GLN A 331 1.03 20.06 -14.12
N ASP A 332 1.63 20.95 -14.92
CA ASP A 332 1.96 22.31 -14.51
C ASP A 332 0.80 23.01 -13.79
N GLN A 333 1.14 23.70 -12.70
CA GLN A 333 0.18 24.44 -11.86
C GLN A 333 -0.91 23.58 -11.19
N ARG A 334 -0.81 22.24 -11.27
CA ARG A 334 -1.80 21.33 -10.67
C ARG A 334 -1.18 20.24 -9.80
N PHE A 335 -0.20 19.50 -10.33
CA PHE A 335 0.40 18.37 -9.64
C PHE A 335 1.78 18.08 -10.20
N ILE A 336 2.81 18.14 -9.36
CA ILE A 336 4.19 17.85 -9.77
C ILE A 336 4.62 16.47 -9.25
N ALA A 337 4.90 15.55 -10.16
CA ALA A 337 5.53 14.27 -9.82
C ALA A 337 7.03 14.37 -10.11
N PHE A 338 7.85 14.37 -9.05
CA PHE A 338 9.30 14.41 -9.20
C PHE A 338 9.84 12.99 -9.48
N PRO A 339 10.63 12.80 -10.55
CA PRO A 339 11.40 11.57 -10.71
C PRO A 339 12.47 11.49 -9.62
N GLY A 340 12.59 10.32 -9.00
CA GLY A 340 13.50 10.13 -7.87
C GLY A 340 13.47 8.71 -7.34
N TYR A 341 14.39 8.44 -6.43
CA TYR A 341 14.53 7.15 -5.76
C TYR A 341 15.22 7.36 -4.40
N GLU A 342 15.03 6.40 -3.50
CA GLU A 342 15.78 6.35 -2.24
C GLU A 342 17.09 5.60 -2.48
N TRP A 343 18.21 6.31 -2.47
CA TRP A 343 19.52 5.67 -2.43
C TRP A 343 19.70 5.04 -1.05
N SER A 344 19.78 3.71 -0.98
CA SER A 344 19.70 2.98 0.28
C SER A 344 20.97 2.21 0.61
N GLY A 345 22.07 2.95 0.74
CA GLY A 345 23.35 2.39 1.16
C GLY A 345 23.38 2.02 2.63
N ASN A 346 24.25 1.05 2.96
CA ASN A 346 24.51 0.67 4.35
C ASN A 346 24.79 1.89 5.24
N THR A 347 24.34 1.86 6.51
CA THR A 347 24.49 2.99 7.45
C THR A 347 25.93 3.50 7.56
N GLY A 348 26.91 2.60 7.52
CA GLY A 348 28.34 2.96 7.56
C GLY A 348 28.87 3.63 6.28
N LEU A 349 28.14 3.53 5.17
CA LEU A 349 28.50 4.08 3.85
C LEU A 349 27.73 5.36 3.50
N GLY A 350 26.77 5.78 4.33
CA GLY A 350 26.01 7.01 4.12
C GLY A 350 24.59 6.99 4.66
N GLY A 351 24.01 5.80 4.84
CA GLY A 351 22.60 5.60 5.18
C GLY A 351 21.66 6.03 4.04
N ASP A 352 20.35 5.90 4.26
CA ASP A 352 19.36 6.24 3.24
C ASP A 352 19.38 7.73 2.85
N ARG A 353 19.22 8.03 1.56
CA ARG A 353 19.18 9.37 0.97
C ARG A 353 18.08 9.46 -0.09
N ASN A 354 17.25 10.49 -0.02
CA ASN A 354 16.32 10.78 -1.10
C ASN A 354 17.06 11.49 -2.23
N VAL A 355 17.00 10.91 -3.42
CA VAL A 355 17.48 11.51 -4.67
C VAL A 355 16.26 11.98 -5.44
N LEU A 356 16.23 13.28 -5.75
CA LEU A 356 15.16 13.91 -6.53
C LEU A 356 15.79 14.61 -7.72
N TYR A 357 15.21 14.37 -8.89
CA TYR A 357 15.55 15.06 -10.11
C TYR A 357 14.47 16.07 -10.47
N LEU A 358 14.88 17.14 -11.15
CA LEU A 358 13.96 18.16 -11.65
C LEU A 358 13.27 17.74 -12.95
N GLU A 359 13.89 16.81 -13.70
CA GLU A 359 13.45 16.36 -15.01
C GLU A 359 13.64 14.85 -15.14
N GLU A 360 12.80 14.19 -15.95
CA GLU A 360 12.94 12.79 -16.27
C GLU A 360 14.19 12.48 -17.13
N GLY A 361 14.54 11.20 -17.24
CA GLY A 361 15.63 10.72 -18.09
C GLY A 361 17.01 10.80 -17.44
N GLN A 362 17.08 11.17 -16.16
CA GLN A 362 18.30 11.15 -15.37
C GLN A 362 18.70 9.70 -15.03
N PRO A 363 20.00 9.43 -14.83
CA PRO A 363 20.46 8.09 -14.44
C PRO A 363 20.00 7.72 -13.03
N ILE A 364 19.90 6.41 -12.78
CA ILE A 364 19.83 5.86 -11.42
C ILE A 364 21.24 5.41 -11.03
N HIS A 365 21.73 5.91 -9.91
CA HIS A 365 22.99 5.47 -9.30
C HIS A 365 22.63 4.63 -8.07
N ARG A 366 22.78 3.30 -8.17
CA ARG A 366 22.40 2.41 -7.05
C ARG A 366 23.52 2.31 -6.04
N SER A 367 23.13 2.05 -4.81
CA SER A 367 23.99 1.69 -3.70
C SER A 367 24.48 0.25 -3.80
N SER A 368 23.67 -0.63 -4.43
CA SER A 368 24.01 -2.01 -4.76
C SER A 368 22.94 -2.66 -5.65
N HIS A 369 23.29 -3.79 -6.27
CA HIS A 369 22.37 -4.72 -6.93
C HIS A 369 21.85 -5.84 -6.01
N ALA A 370 21.67 -5.57 -4.72
CA ALA A 370 21.33 -6.62 -3.74
C ALA A 370 20.03 -7.39 -4.08
N LEU A 371 19.07 -6.74 -4.74
CA LEU A 371 17.81 -7.32 -5.21
C LEU A 371 17.51 -6.98 -6.69
N VAL A 372 18.55 -6.70 -7.48
CA VAL A 372 18.46 -6.51 -8.94
C VAL A 372 19.42 -7.51 -9.58
N ASP A 373 18.89 -8.49 -10.31
CA ASP A 373 19.72 -9.55 -10.91
C ASP A 373 20.54 -9.05 -12.12
N ASP A 374 20.07 -8.01 -12.82
CA ASP A 374 20.78 -7.40 -13.94
C ASP A 374 21.94 -6.51 -13.44
N LEU A 375 23.17 -6.86 -13.82
CA LEU A 375 24.38 -6.12 -13.45
C LEU A 375 24.93 -5.25 -14.60
N SER A 376 24.15 -5.05 -15.66
CA SER A 376 24.61 -4.36 -16.87
C SER A 376 25.05 -2.91 -16.65
N ASP A 377 24.57 -2.26 -15.59
CA ASP A 377 24.86 -0.88 -15.22
C ASP A 377 25.65 -0.72 -13.90
N ILE A 378 26.24 -1.81 -13.39
CA ILE A 378 26.98 -1.83 -12.11
C ILE A 378 28.14 -0.82 -12.05
N ASP A 379 28.75 -0.48 -13.19
CA ASP A 379 29.83 0.51 -13.26
C ASP A 379 29.34 1.95 -12.99
N SER A 380 28.02 2.17 -12.99
CA SER A 380 27.40 3.46 -12.67
C SER A 380 26.95 3.60 -11.21
N ASP A 381 27.12 2.55 -10.40
CA ASP A 381 26.73 2.53 -9.00
C ASP A 381 27.57 3.50 -8.14
N ALA A 382 26.92 4.07 -7.14
CA ALA A 382 27.53 4.85 -6.08
C ALA A 382 27.43 4.06 -4.78
N SER A 383 28.45 3.28 -4.43
CA SER A 383 28.41 2.37 -3.26
C SER A 383 28.53 3.09 -1.91
N SER A 384 28.96 4.35 -1.90
CA SER A 384 28.95 5.24 -0.74
C SER A 384 28.36 6.60 -1.12
N ALA A 385 27.75 7.29 -0.15
CA ALA A 385 27.25 8.66 -0.33
C ALA A 385 28.35 9.73 -0.60
N ARG A 386 29.61 9.31 -0.74
CA ARG A 386 30.75 10.15 -1.12
C ARG A 386 31.16 9.98 -2.58
N ASP A 387 30.74 8.88 -3.19
CA ASP A 387 30.90 8.63 -4.62
C ASP A 387 29.93 9.52 -5.39
#